data_AF-X1P216-F1
#
_entry.id   AF-X1P216-F1
#
_cell.length_a   1.000
_cell.length_b   1.000
_cell.length_c   1.000
_cell.angle_alpha   90.00
_cell.angle_beta   90.00
_cell.angle_gamma   90.00
#
_symmetry.space_group_name_H-M   'P 1'
#
loop_
_entity.id
_entity.type
_entity.pdbx_description
1 polymer ?
#
loop_
_entity_poly.entity_id
_entity_poly.type
_entity_poly.pdbx_seq_one_letter_code
_entity_poly.pdbx_strand_id
1 'polypeptide(L)'
;MNSNNAKNNKRKRNKEISTVGMIFLSIVILLYILLSFFMSGLIQQSFKISVNLLLKLIPIFLLIIVLMGVMNYYINSKTIVKYLGKESGTLGWALAITGGILSHGSIYAW
;
A
#
# COMPACT_ATOMS: atom_id res chain seq x y z
N MET A 1 6.03 -24.29 49.81
CA MET A 1 5.58 -23.10 49.05
C MET A 1 6.59 -21.97 49.26
N ASN A 2 7.56 -21.78 48.37
CA ASN A 2 8.50 -20.66 48.47
C ASN A 2 8.14 -19.58 47.43
N SER A 3 7.22 -18.69 47.83
CA SER A 3 6.66 -17.59 47.03
C SER A 3 7.69 -16.52 46.62
N ASN A 4 8.88 -16.53 47.22
CA ASN A 4 9.86 -15.45 47.06
C ASN A 4 10.76 -15.61 45.82
N ASN A 5 10.93 -16.83 45.29
CA ASN A 5 11.77 -17.07 44.10
C ASN A 5 11.07 -16.73 42.77
N ALA A 6 9.74 -16.66 42.75
CA ALA A 6 8.97 -16.33 41.54
C ALA A 6 8.87 -14.82 41.26
N LYS A 7 9.15 -13.97 42.25
CA LYS A 7 9.05 -12.50 42.12
C LYS A 7 10.33 -11.83 41.60
N ASN A 8 11.51 -12.41 41.87
CA ASN A 8 12.78 -11.82 41.44
C ASN A 8 13.08 -11.97 39.94
N ASN A 9 12.48 -12.95 39.25
CA ASN A 9 12.68 -13.10 37.80
C ASN A 9 11.72 -12.24 36.94
N LYS A 10 10.76 -11.53 37.56
CA LYS A 10 9.80 -10.69 36.82
C LYS A 10 10.16 -9.19 36.79
N ARG A 11 11.18 -8.77 37.53
CA ARG A 11 11.61 -7.35 37.66
C ARG A 11 12.87 -6.98 36.88
N LYS A 12 13.33 -7.83 35.96
CA LYS A 12 14.45 -7.53 35.04
C LYS A 12 14.05 -7.47 33.57
N ARG A 13 12.76 -7.23 33.26
CA ARG A 13 12.38 -6.61 31.97
C ARG A 13 12.64 -5.12 32.07
N ASN A 14 13.91 -4.76 32.29
CA ASN A 14 14.34 -3.42 31.99
C ASN A 14 14.16 -3.26 30.49
N LYS A 15 13.67 -2.10 30.10
CA LYS A 15 13.28 -1.73 28.74
C LYS A 15 14.57 -1.70 27.89
N GLU A 16 15.09 -2.88 27.54
CA GLU A 16 16.07 -3.03 26.47
C GLU A 16 15.29 -2.69 25.21
N ILE A 17 15.17 -1.39 24.93
CA ILE A 17 15.03 -0.94 23.56
C ILE A 17 16.15 -1.69 22.86
N SER A 18 15.78 -2.65 21.99
CA SER A 18 16.74 -3.66 21.52
C SER A 18 17.98 -2.93 21.03
N THR A 19 19.08 -3.05 21.78
CA THR A 19 20.30 -2.28 21.49
C THR A 19 20.74 -2.54 20.05
N VAL A 20 20.46 -3.77 19.57
CA VAL A 20 20.58 -4.20 18.18
C VAL A 20 19.73 -3.37 17.21
N GLY A 21 18.47 -3.07 17.53
CA GLY A 21 17.59 -2.25 16.70
C GLY A 21 18.06 -0.79 16.60
N MET A 22 18.56 -0.21 17.70
CA MET A 22 19.14 1.13 17.66
C MET A 22 20.48 1.20 16.91
N ILE A 23 21.34 0.20 17.07
CA ILE A 23 22.61 0.09 16.33
C ILE A 23 22.32 -0.08 14.83
N PHE A 24 21.36 -0.93 14.48
CA PHE A 24 20.90 -1.09 13.10
C PHE A 24 20.38 0.23 12.52
N LEU A 25 19.53 0.96 13.24
CA LEU A 25 19.06 2.27 12.78
C LEU A 25 20.21 3.24 12.56
N SER A 26 21.17 3.28 13.50
CA SER A 26 22.33 4.16 13.42
C SER A 26 23.22 3.85 12.22
N ILE A 27 23.43 2.56 11.91
CA ILE A 27 24.25 2.15 10.76
C ILE A 27 23.56 2.48 9.44
N VAL A 28 22.23 2.32 9.37
CA VAL A 28 21.42 2.68 8.20
C VAL A 28 21.50 4.18 7.96
N ILE A 29 21.35 5.00 9.00
CA ILE A 29 21.47 6.46 8.91
C ILE A 29 22.87 6.87 8.44
N LEU A 30 23.93 6.28 9.01
CA LEU A 30 25.30 6.55 8.60
C LEU A 30 25.51 6.23 7.11
N LEU A 31 24.97 5.10 6.65
CA LEU A 31 25.05 4.68 5.25
C LEU A 31 24.32 5.65 4.32
N TYR A 32 23.12 6.11 4.70
CA TYR A 32 22.37 7.12 3.93
C TYR A 32 23.12 8.46 3.85
N ILE A 33 23.74 8.91 4.94
CA ILE A 33 24.56 10.14 4.94
C ILE A 33 25.75 9.97 3.99
N LEU A 34 26.43 8.82 4.06
CA LEU A 34 27.57 8.52 3.20
C LEU A 34 27.15 8.51 1.71
N LEU A 35 26.05 7.83 1.37
CA LEU A 35 25.46 7.84 0.03
C LEU A 35 25.09 9.25 -0.43
N SER A 36 24.60 10.10 0.47
CA SER A 36 24.24 11.49 0.17
C SER A 36 25.44 12.32 -0.29
N PHE A 37 26.61 12.11 0.30
CA PHE A 37 27.85 12.78 -0.13
C PHE A 37 28.34 12.30 -1.50
N PHE A 38 28.24 11.00 -1.81
CA PHE A 38 28.73 10.46 -3.09
C PHE A 38 27.74 10.66 -4.26
N MET A 39 26.44 10.69 -4.00
CA MET A 39 25.38 10.63 -5.03
C MET A 39 24.30 11.69 -4.83
N SER A 40 24.65 12.86 -4.27
CA SER A 40 23.71 13.97 -3.99
C SER A 40 22.82 14.32 -5.19
N GLY A 41 23.39 14.31 -6.41
CA GLY A 41 22.66 14.56 -7.64
C GLY A 41 21.59 13.52 -7.97
N LEU A 42 21.86 12.23 -7.74
CA LEU A 42 20.90 11.15 -8.01
C LEU A 42 19.74 11.16 -7.03
N ILE A 43 19.98 11.56 -5.77
CA ILE A 43 18.93 11.65 -4.74
C ILE A 43 17.93 12.74 -5.12
N GLN A 44 18.41 13.93 -5.49
CA GLN A 44 17.55 15.02 -5.93
C GLN A 44 16.77 14.67 -7.20
N GLN A 45 17.42 14.01 -8.16
CA GLN A 45 16.78 13.59 -9.41
C GLN A 45 15.72 12.51 -9.16
N SER A 46 16.01 11.51 -8.33
CA SER A 46 15.07 10.45 -7.94
C SER A 46 13.88 11.01 -7.15
N PHE A 47 14.14 11.97 -6.26
CA PHE A 47 13.09 12.66 -5.51
C PHE A 47 12.18 13.45 -6.44
N LYS A 48 12.75 14.21 -7.39
CA LYS A 48 11.98 14.96 -8.38
C LYS A 48 11.16 14.04 -9.29
N ILE A 49 11.72 12.91 -9.72
CA ILE A 49 11.00 11.90 -10.51
C ILE A 49 9.84 11.31 -9.71
N SER A 50 10.09 10.92 -8.46
CA SER A 50 9.06 10.35 -7.57
C SER A 50 7.91 11.34 -7.33
N VAL A 51 8.22 12.59 -7.00
CA VAL A 51 7.21 13.65 -6.82
C VAL A 51 6.46 13.91 -8.11
N ASN A 52 7.15 13.99 -9.25
CA ASN A 52 6.51 14.19 -10.54
C ASN A 52 5.58 13.04 -10.93
N LEU A 53 5.95 11.80 -10.63
CA LEU A 53 5.09 10.63 -10.80
C LEU A 53 3.85 10.71 -9.90
N LEU A 54 4.03 11.07 -8.63
CA LEU A 54 2.92 11.24 -7.69
C LEU A 54 1.95 12.31 -8.17
N LEU A 55 2.47 13.47 -8.63
CA LEU A 55 1.65 14.54 -9.21
C LEU A 55 0.91 14.10 -10.48
N LYS A 56 1.51 13.25 -11.31
CA LYS A 56 0.85 12.66 -12.48
C LYS A 56 -0.25 11.68 -12.11
N LEU A 57 -0.17 11.01 -10.95
CA LEU A 57 -1.21 10.10 -10.47
C LEU A 57 -2.43 10.82 -9.89
N ILE A 58 -2.26 12.02 -9.34
CA ILE A 58 -3.37 12.84 -8.81
C ILE A 58 -4.55 12.98 -9.80
N PRO A 59 -4.36 13.41 -11.07
CA PRO A 59 -5.47 13.52 -12.00
C PRO A 59 -6.10 12.16 -12.36
N ILE A 60 -5.30 11.07 -12.39
CA ILE A 60 -5.82 9.71 -12.55
C ILE A 60 -6.73 9.35 -11.38
N PHE A 61 -6.32 9.60 -10.14
CA PHE A 61 -7.13 9.30 -8.96
C PHE A 61 -8.38 10.16 -8.91
N LEU A 62 -8.28 11.45 -9.26
CA LEU A 62 -9.43 12.33 -9.35
C LEU A 62 -10.46 11.77 -10.34
N LEU A 63 -10.01 11.33 -11.52
CA LEU A 63 -10.86 10.70 -12.52
C LEU A 63 -11.54 9.43 -11.98
N ILE A 64 -10.78 8.56 -11.29
CA ILE A 64 -11.32 7.34 -10.67
C ILE A 64 -12.37 7.67 -9.62
N ILE A 65 -12.13 8.67 -8.76
CA ILE A 65 -13.07 9.10 -7.72
C ILE A 65 -14.35 9.65 -8.36
N VAL A 66 -14.23 10.49 -9.39
CA VAL A 66 -15.39 11.00 -10.14
C VAL A 66 -16.17 9.85 -10.77
N LEU A 67 -15.47 8.91 -11.42
CA LEU A 67 -16.10 7.74 -12.04
C LEU A 67 -16.80 6.86 -11.00
N MET A 68 -16.18 6.62 -9.84
CA MET A 68 -16.80 5.93 -8.72
C MET A 68 -18.03 6.67 -8.18
N GLY A 69 -17.96 8.00 -8.07
CA GLY A 69 -19.09 8.82 -7.63
C GLY A 69 -20.28 8.75 -8.59
N VAL A 70 -20.01 8.88 -9.90
CA VAL A 70 -21.02 8.72 -10.95
C VAL A 70 -21.59 7.30 -10.93
N MET A 71 -20.73 6.30 -10.84
CA MET A 71 -21.13 4.90 -10.78
C MET A 71 -21.99 4.61 -9.55
N ASN A 72 -21.63 5.11 -8.38
CA ASN A 72 -22.41 4.93 -7.15
C ASN A 72 -23.76 5.66 -7.21
N TYR A 73 -23.83 6.79 -7.92
CA TYR A 73 -25.09 7.52 -8.13
C TYR A 73 -26.02 6.80 -9.12
N TYR A 74 -25.50 6.34 -10.26
CA TYR A 74 -26.29 5.70 -11.32
C TYR A 74 -26.56 4.21 -11.05
N ILE A 75 -25.64 3.50 -10.41
CA ILE A 75 -25.76 2.07 -10.15
C ILE A 75 -26.43 1.88 -8.78
N ASN A 76 -27.75 1.74 -8.82
CA ASN A 76 -28.55 1.38 -7.66
C ASN A 76 -28.18 -0.04 -7.19
N SER A 77 -28.07 -0.28 -5.87
CA SER A 77 -27.64 -1.58 -5.28
C SER A 77 -28.45 -2.78 -5.82
N LYS A 78 -29.74 -2.56 -6.13
CA LYS A 78 -30.60 -3.58 -6.75
C LYS A 78 -30.14 -4.02 -8.14
N THR A 79 -29.57 -3.12 -8.93
CA THR A 79 -29.02 -3.41 -10.27
C THR A 79 -27.73 -4.21 -10.16
N ILE A 80 -26.87 -3.92 -9.17
CA ILE A 80 -25.66 -4.70 -8.88
C ILE A 80 -26.04 -6.14 -8.54
N VAL A 81 -27.00 -6.33 -7.63
CA VAL A 81 -27.43 -7.68 -7.24
C VAL A 81 -28.08 -8.43 -8.42
N LYS A 82 -28.78 -7.74 -9.32
CA LYS A 82 -29.43 -8.35 -10.49
C LYS A 82 -28.43 -8.79 -11.58
N TYR A 83 -27.35 -8.02 -11.82
CA TYR A 83 -26.39 -8.26 -12.91
C TYR A 83 -25.01 -8.78 -12.45
N LEU A 84 -24.75 -8.81 -11.15
CA LEU A 84 -23.50 -9.31 -10.57
C LEU A 84 -23.73 -10.19 -9.33
N GLY A 85 -24.99 -10.38 -8.89
CA GLY A 85 -25.36 -11.26 -7.78
C GLY A 85 -25.63 -12.71 -8.21
N LYS A 86 -26.02 -13.53 -7.24
CA LYS A 86 -26.23 -14.99 -7.40
C LYS A 86 -27.27 -15.37 -8.47
N GLU A 87 -28.20 -14.46 -8.76
CA GLU A 87 -29.25 -14.62 -9.78
C GLU A 87 -28.82 -14.16 -11.18
N SER A 88 -27.62 -13.61 -11.33
CA SER A 88 -27.20 -12.96 -12.59
C SER A 88 -26.88 -13.92 -13.75
N GLY A 89 -26.83 -15.23 -13.50
CA GLY A 89 -26.62 -16.25 -14.53
C GLY A 89 -25.40 -16.00 -15.43
N THR A 90 -25.51 -16.35 -16.71
CA THR A 90 -24.43 -16.26 -17.71
C THR A 90 -24.05 -14.82 -18.10
N LEU A 91 -25.00 -13.87 -17.99
CA LEU A 91 -24.76 -12.46 -18.30
C LEU A 91 -23.81 -11.81 -17.30
N GLY A 92 -23.93 -12.13 -16.00
CA GLY A 92 -23.01 -11.62 -14.98
C GLY A 92 -21.59 -12.17 -15.13
N TRP A 93 -21.47 -13.43 -15.57
CA TRP A 93 -20.18 -14.05 -15.86
C TRP A 93 -19.48 -13.39 -17.06
N ALA A 94 -20.21 -13.14 -18.14
CA ALA A 94 -19.67 -12.41 -19.31
C ALA A 94 -19.24 -10.98 -18.95
N LEU A 95 -20.02 -10.27 -18.11
CA LEU A 95 -19.68 -8.94 -17.64
C LEU A 95 -18.45 -8.93 -16.72
N ALA A 96 -18.31 -9.94 -15.86
CA ALA A 96 -17.14 -10.11 -14.99
C ALA A 96 -15.87 -10.41 -15.79
N ILE A 97 -15.94 -11.25 -16.83
CA ILE A 97 -14.81 -11.55 -17.70
C ILE A 97 -14.39 -10.32 -18.50
N THR A 98 -15.35 -9.66 -19.15
CA THR A 98 -15.05 -8.46 -19.95
C THR A 98 -14.52 -7.32 -19.08
N GLY A 99 -15.12 -7.10 -17.90
CA GLY A 99 -14.62 -6.15 -16.90
C GLY A 99 -13.23 -6.52 -16.38
N GLY A 100 -12.96 -7.80 -16.15
CA GLY A 100 -11.64 -8.30 -15.74
C GLY A 100 -10.56 -8.06 -16.80
N ILE A 101 -10.86 -8.34 -18.07
CA ILE A 101 -9.95 -8.12 -19.20
C ILE A 101 -9.71 -6.62 -19.44
N LEU A 102 -10.75 -5.78 -19.32
CA LEU A 102 -10.60 -4.32 -19.41
C LEU A 102 -9.77 -3.74 -18.25
N SER A 103 -9.94 -4.28 -17.03
CA SER A 103 -9.24 -3.81 -15.84
C SER A 103 -7.79 -4.30 -15.76
N HIS A 104 -7.50 -5.49 -16.31
CA HIS A 104 -6.16 -6.02 -16.54
C HIS A 104 -5.71 -5.76 -17.98
N GLY A 105 -5.91 -4.53 -18.47
CA GLY A 105 -5.51 -4.10 -19.82
C GLY A 105 -4.17 -4.73 -20.22
N SER A 106 -4.09 -5.21 -21.47
CA SER A 106 -3.10 -6.20 -21.92
C SER A 106 -1.78 -6.06 -21.16
N ILE A 107 -1.39 -7.12 -20.47
CA ILE A 107 -0.22 -7.17 -19.59
C ILE A 107 1.12 -6.88 -20.30
N TYR A 108 1.06 -6.48 -21.58
CA TYR A 108 2.13 -6.34 -22.54
C TYR A 108 2.25 -4.93 -23.15
N ALA A 109 1.48 -3.93 -22.70
CA ALA A 109 1.65 -2.54 -23.16
C ALA A 109 2.65 -1.74 -22.28
N TRP A 110 3.78 -2.36 -21.94
CA TRP A 110 4.97 -1.70 -21.38
C TRP A 110 6.20 -2.11 -22.18
#